data_AF-A0A6L8G8P5-F1
#
_entry.id   AF-A0A6L8G8P5-F1
#
_cell.length_a   1.000
_cell.length_b   1.000
_cell.length_c   1.000
_cell.angle_alpha   90.00
_cell.angle_beta   90.00
_cell.angle_gamma   90.00
#
_symmetry.space_group_name_H-M   'P 1'
#
loop_
_entity.id
_entity.type
_entity.pdbx_description
1 polymer ?
#
loop_
_entity_poly.entity_id
_entity_poly.type
_entity_poly.pdbx_seq_one_letter_code
_entity_poly.pdbx_strand_id
1 'polypeptide(L)' 'MRAGTGEAVAGKRARHAEPKHVAIIMDGNGRWAQARGKPRLFGHHAGAHRVRE' A
#
# COMPACT_ATOMS: atom_id res chain seq x y z
N MET A 1 2.43 -44.35 19.42
CA MET A 1 1.71 -43.07 19.33
C MET A 1 2.36 -42.07 20.27
N ARG A 2 2.96 -40.99 19.76
CA ARG A 2 3.19 -39.75 20.50
C ARG A 2 3.04 -38.62 19.51
N ALA A 3 1.96 -37.86 19.65
CA ALA A 3 1.69 -36.67 18.87
C ALA A 3 2.79 -35.64 19.17
N GLY A 4 3.61 -35.32 18.17
CA GLY A 4 4.48 -34.15 18.20
C GLY A 4 3.60 -32.93 18.03
N THR A 5 3.37 -32.21 19.12
CA THR A 5 2.63 -30.96 19.17
C THR A 5 3.29 -29.94 18.25
N GLY A 6 2.61 -29.60 17.15
CA GLY A 6 2.95 -28.48 16.31
C GLY A 6 2.68 -27.18 17.07
N GLU A 7 3.71 -26.58 17.63
CA GLU A 7 3.65 -25.20 18.05
C GLU A 7 4.19 -24.36 16.89
N ALA A 8 3.27 -23.85 16.07
CA ALA A 8 3.60 -22.85 15.08
C ALA A 8 4.16 -21.64 15.83
N VAL A 9 5.48 -21.44 15.75
CA VAL A 9 6.14 -20.24 16.26
C VAL A 9 5.69 -19.09 15.37
N ALA A 10 4.54 -18.50 15.68
CA ALA A 10 4.10 -17.25 15.11
C ALA A 10 5.11 -16.18 15.56
N GLY A 11 6.13 -15.95 14.72
CA GLY A 11 7.18 -14.98 14.96
C GLY A 11 6.55 -13.64 15.30
N LYS A 12 6.65 -13.25 16.57
CA LYS A 12 6.15 -11.99 17.09
C LYS A 12 6.95 -10.88 16.40
N ARG A 13 6.40 -10.28 15.34
CA ARG A 13 7.01 -9.11 14.72
C ARG A 13 7.15 -8.05 15.81
N ALA A 14 8.37 -7.57 16.02
CA ALA A 14 8.61 -6.46 16.93
C ALA A 14 7.73 -5.29 16.48
N ARG A 15 6.90 -4.78 17.40
CA ARG A 15 6.09 -3.59 17.12
C ARG A 15 7.04 -2.40 17.06
N HIS A 16 7.30 -1.90 15.86
CA HIS A 16 7.98 -0.63 15.69
C HIS A 16 7.07 0.51 16.18
N ALA A 17 7.68 1.55 16.76
CA ALA A 17 6.94 2.74 17.14
C ALA A 17 6.28 3.37 15.90
N GLU A 18 5.00 3.74 16.01
CA GLU A 18 4.25 4.35 14.92
C GLU A 18 4.78 5.76 14.59
N PRO A 19 4.89 6.13 13.31
CA PRO A 19 5.36 7.45 12.91
C PRO A 19 4.32 8.52 13.28
N LYS A 20 4.77 9.60 13.93
CA LYS A 20 3.90 10.74 14.30
C LYS A 20 3.48 11.60 13.11
N HIS A 21 4.24 11.55 12.01
CA HIS A 21 4.01 12.35 10.81
C HIS A 21 4.55 11.61 9.59
N VAL A 22 3.79 11.63 8.50
CA VAL A 22 4.15 11.02 7.22
C VAL A 22 3.82 12.02 6.12
N ALA A 23 4.77 12.19 5.19
CA ALA A 23 4.55 12.91 3.95
C ALA A 23 4.70 11.94 2.78
N ILE A 24 3.79 12.02 1.80
CA ILE A 24 3.76 11.13 0.64
C ILE A 24 3.79 11.96 -0.63
N ILE A 25 4.68 11.60 -1.56
CA ILE A 25 4.69 12.16 -2.92
C ILE A 25 3.90 11.22 -3.83
N MET A 26 2.80 11.72 -4.38
CA MET A 26 1.98 10.95 -5.30
C MET A 26 2.48 11.10 -6.74
N ASP A 27 3.46 10.27 -7.14
CA ASP A 27 3.91 10.15 -8.53
C ASP A 27 3.11 9.06 -9.29
N GLY A 28 3.21 9.06 -10.62
CA GLY A 28 2.80 7.95 -11.46
C GLY A 28 1.40 8.05 -12.04
N ASN A 29 0.57 9.00 -11.60
CA ASN A 29 -0.80 9.19 -12.09
C ASN A 29 -0.88 9.34 -13.62
N GLY A 30 0.02 10.13 -14.22
CA GLY A 30 0.08 10.29 -15.67
C GLY A 30 0.47 9.01 -16.41
N ARG A 31 1.46 8.26 -15.90
CA ARG A 31 1.89 6.97 -16.49
C ARG A 31 0.78 5.92 -16.36
N TRP A 32 0.10 5.89 -15.22
CA TRP A 32 -1.06 5.03 -14.96
C TRP A 32 -2.21 5.26 -15.96
N ALA A 33 -2.46 6.52 -16.35
CA ALA A 33 -3.48 6.84 -17.35
C ALA A 33 -3.04 6.45 -18.77
N GLN A 34 -1.80 6.75 -19.14
CA GLN A 34 -1.23 6.40 -20.45
C GLN A 34 -1.23 4.89 -20.69
N ALA A 35 -0.89 4.08 -19.68
CA ALA A 35 -0.93 2.62 -19.76
C ALA A 35 -2.34 2.04 -20.05
N ARG A 36 -3.38 2.85 -19.85
CA ARG A 36 -4.78 2.50 -20.13
C ARG A 36 -5.34 3.19 -21.39
N GLY A 37 -4.48 3.81 -22.20
CA GLY A 37 -4.89 4.58 -23.36
C GLY A 37 -5.73 5.81 -23.01
N LYS A 38 -5.56 6.38 -21.81
CA LYS A 38 -6.29 7.57 -21.35
C LYS A 38 -5.40 8.81 -21.33
N PRO A 39 -5.97 10.02 -21.52
CA PRO A 39 -5.24 11.26 -21.32
C PRO A 39 -4.68 11.39 -19.89
N ARG A 40 -3.51 12.03 -19.72
CA ARG A 40 -2.85 12.20 -18.41
C ARG A 40 -3.76 12.83 -17.36
N LEU A 41 -4.59 13.79 -17.76
CA LEU A 41 -5.55 14.48 -16.88
C LEU A 41 -6.48 13.50 -16.16
N PHE A 42 -6.89 12.41 -16.83
CA PHE A 42 -7.70 11.36 -16.22
C PHE A 42 -7.01 10.72 -14.99
N GLY A 43 -5.70 10.48 -15.08
CA GLY A 43 -4.91 9.98 -13.97
C GLY A 43 -4.80 10.96 -12.82
N HIS A 44 -4.70 12.27 -13.11
CA HIS A 44 -4.69 13.30 -12.07
C HIS A 44 -6.01 13.35 -11.29
N HIS A 45 -7.15 13.29 -11.98
CA HIS A 45 -8.45 13.20 -11.32
C HIS A 45 -8.56 11.93 -10.46
N ALA A 46 -8.18 10.77 -10.99
CA ALA A 46 -8.17 9.51 -10.24
C ALA A 46 -7.28 9.59 -8.98
N GLY A 47 -6.09 10.17 -9.09
CA GLY A 47 -5.19 10.39 -7.96
C GLY A 47 -5.78 11.34 -6.92
N ALA A 48 -6.48 12.41 -7.34
CA ALA A 48 -7.15 13.33 -6.43
C ALA A 48 -8.33 12.70 -5.68
N HIS A 49 -9.09 11.80 -6.33
CA HIS A 49 -10.15 11.04 -5.68
C HIS A 49 -9.59 10.08 -4.61
N ARG A 50 -8.45 9.42 -4.88
CA ARG A 50 -7.83 8.46 -3.96
C ARG A 50 -7.36 9.03 -2.63
N VAL A 51 -7.03 10.32 -2.55
CA VAL A 51 -6.60 10.95 -1.29
C VAL A 51 -7.79 11.30 -0.40
N ARG A 52 -8.99 11.40 -0.98
CA ARG A 52 -10.19 11.83 -0.26
C ARG A 52 -10.94 10.68 0.42
N GLU A 53 -10.71 9.45 -0.02
CA GLU A 53 -11.27 8.20 0.54
C GLU A 53 -10.32 7.61 1.58
#